data_AF-A0A915AF44-F1
#
_entry.id   AF-A0A915AF44-F1
#
_cell.length_a   1.000
_cell.length_b   1.000
_cell.length_c   1.000
_cell.angle_alpha   90.00
_cell.angle_beta   90.00
_cell.angle_gamma   90.00
#
_symmetry.space_group_name_H-M   'P 1'
#
loop_
_entity.id
_entity.type
_entity.pdbx_description
1 polymer ?
#
loop_
_entity_poly.entity_id
_entity_poly.type
_entity_poly.pdbx_seq_one_letter_code
_entity_poly.pdbx_strand_id
1 'polypeptide(L)'
;MSRGIFTLFSVARKHPLESCAMQLANPGTLPTREGETLFVRYLNSLFRYLGSRLSKRPWLFIFVTTSITLAMSAAIPLTKMTNDISDFTPYAARARSELQVYESFFSNEGEPIVVFILLTRKDGGSMFGTRQLNETIRVLDGVTSEIYFHNSARNVSSTFLQLCTSFCTINEPVRQFYVSFFRIVS
;
A
#
# COMPACT_ATOMS: atom_id res chain seq x y z
N MET A 1 -17.84 -18.61 4.73
CA MET A 1 -18.30 -17.25 5.08
C MET A 1 -17.20 -16.30 4.62
N SER A 2 -17.14 -15.94 3.34
CA SER A 2 -17.74 -14.73 2.78
C SER A 2 -18.02 -14.93 1.29
N ARG A 3 -19.24 -14.61 0.86
CA ARG A 3 -19.72 -14.76 -0.53
C ARG A 3 -19.31 -13.51 -1.32
N GLY A 4 -18.38 -13.65 -2.24
CA GLY A 4 -18.10 -12.65 -3.28
C GLY A 4 -19.25 -12.62 -4.29
N ILE A 5 -20.25 -11.80 -4.00
CA ILE A 5 -21.35 -11.50 -4.92
C ILE A 5 -20.76 -10.68 -6.07
N PHE A 6 -20.71 -11.30 -7.25
CA PHE A 6 -20.63 -10.61 -8.53
C PHE A 6 -21.79 -9.62 -8.60
N THR A 7 -21.53 -8.34 -8.33
CA THR A 7 -22.45 -7.26 -8.66
C THR A 7 -22.44 -7.07 -10.16
N LEU A 8 -23.27 -7.88 -10.82
CA LEU A 8 -23.89 -7.56 -12.10
C LEU A 8 -24.45 -6.13 -12.02
N PHE A 9 -23.85 -5.20 -12.76
CA PHE A 9 -24.50 -3.93 -13.10
C PHE A 9 -25.68 -4.22 -14.04
N SER A 10 -26.79 -4.70 -13.47
CA SER A 10 -28.12 -4.59 -14.04
C SER A 10 -28.82 -3.44 -13.31
N VAL A 11 -28.64 -2.22 -13.82
CA VAL A 11 -29.58 -1.13 -13.56
C VAL A 11 -30.52 -1.08 -14.77
N ALA A 12 -31.39 -2.09 -14.88
CA ALA A 12 -32.59 -2.00 -15.69
C ALA A 12 -33.63 -1.19 -14.91
N ARG A 13 -33.44 0.14 -14.82
CA ARG A 13 -34.49 1.04 -14.35
C ARG A 13 -35.45 1.28 -15.51
N LYS A 14 -36.61 0.62 -15.44
CA LYS A 14 -37.79 0.86 -16.27
C LYS A 14 -38.29 2.28 -15.96
N HIS A 15 -37.84 3.26 -16.74
CA HIS A 15 -38.35 4.63 -16.76
C HIS A 15 -38.63 5.03 -18.21
N PRO A 16 -39.61 5.93 -18.42
CA PRO A 16 -40.27 6.09 -19.70
C PRO A 16 -39.29 6.55 -20.77
N LEU A 17 -39.43 5.93 -21.94
CA LEU A 17 -38.86 6.36 -23.20
C LEU A 17 -39.27 7.81 -23.48
N GLU A 18 -38.44 8.78 -23.12
CA GLU A 18 -38.30 10.04 -23.85
C GLU A 18 -37.06 10.84 -23.35
N SER A 19 -36.14 11.10 -24.28
CA SER A 19 -35.32 12.31 -24.35
C SER A 19 -34.24 12.62 -23.31
N CYS A 20 -33.40 11.64 -22.96
CA CYS A 20 -31.98 11.91 -22.70
C CYS A 20 -31.11 11.20 -23.74
N ALA A 21 -31.43 11.43 -25.01
CA ALA A 21 -30.43 11.34 -26.06
C ALA A 21 -29.32 12.34 -25.69
N MET A 22 -28.07 11.89 -25.77
CA MET A 22 -26.91 12.75 -25.93
C MET A 22 -27.32 14.01 -26.71
N GLN A 23 -27.32 15.18 -26.07
CA GLN A 23 -27.15 16.45 -26.77
C GLN A 23 -25.72 16.52 -27.30
N LEU A 24 -25.39 15.60 -28.21
CA LEU A 24 -24.36 15.80 -29.21
C LEU A 24 -25.08 16.46 -30.38
N ALA A 25 -24.89 17.78 -30.46
CA ALA A 25 -25.04 18.63 -31.63
C ALA A 25 -26.15 18.23 -32.64
N ASN A 26 -27.22 19.02 -32.65
CA ASN A 26 -28.16 19.15 -33.76
C ASN A 26 -27.44 19.00 -35.12
N PRO A 27 -27.79 18.03 -35.99
CA PRO A 27 -27.10 17.81 -37.26
C PRO A 27 -27.35 18.92 -38.30
N GLY A 28 -28.11 19.97 -37.96
CA GLY A 28 -28.54 21.01 -38.89
C GLY A 28 -27.71 22.30 -38.94
N THR A 29 -26.95 22.70 -37.92
CA THR A 29 -26.31 24.03 -37.92
C THR A 29 -25.10 24.10 -36.98
N LEU A 30 -23.93 23.68 -37.46
CA LEU A 30 -22.67 24.22 -36.96
C LEU A 30 -22.44 25.55 -37.71
N PRO A 31 -22.49 26.72 -37.05
CA PRO A 31 -22.16 27.98 -37.71
C PRO A 31 -20.69 27.90 -38.13
N THR A 32 -20.43 27.80 -39.43
CA THR A 32 -19.09 27.94 -40.00
C THR A 32 -18.66 29.40 -39.80
N ARG A 33 -18.10 29.69 -38.63
CA ARG A 33 -17.55 30.99 -38.30
C ARG A 33 -16.19 31.09 -39.00
N GLU A 34 -16.02 32.13 -39.83
CA GLU A 34 -14.75 32.49 -40.46
C GLU A 34 -13.61 32.47 -39.42
N GLY A 35 -12.61 31.61 -39.62
CA GLY A 35 -11.44 31.49 -38.73
C GLY A 35 -11.03 30.07 -38.31
N GLU A 36 -11.74 29.01 -38.72
CA GLU A 36 -11.34 27.64 -38.34
C GLU A 36 -10.06 27.17 -39.05
N THR A 37 -9.07 26.74 -38.26
CA THR A 37 -7.84 26.11 -38.78
C THR A 37 -8.16 24.78 -39.47
N LEU A 38 -7.36 24.39 -40.48
CA LEU A 38 -7.55 23.14 -41.23
C LEU A 38 -7.61 21.90 -40.32
N PHE A 39 -6.91 21.94 -39.19
CA PHE A 39 -6.94 20.90 -38.16
C PHE A 39 -8.34 20.68 -37.57
N VAL A 40 -9.06 21.77 -37.26
CA VAL A 40 -10.42 21.70 -36.68
C VAL A 40 -11.40 21.10 -37.69
N ARG A 41 -11.28 21.46 -38.97
CA ARG A 41 -12.12 20.90 -40.05
C ARG A 41 -11.89 19.39 -40.23
N TYR A 42 -10.63 18.95 -40.20
CA TYR A 42 -10.28 17.54 -40.29
C TYR A 42 -10.83 16.75 -39.10
N LEU A 43 -10.65 17.27 -37.89
CA LEU A 43 -11.15 16.66 -36.66
C LEU A 43 -12.68 16.55 -36.65
N ASN A 44 -13.40 17.60 -37.07
CA ASN A 44 -14.86 17.57 -37.22
C ASN A 44 -15.32 16.55 -38.28
N SER A 45 -14.57 16.41 -39.38
CA SER A 45 -14.86 15.41 -40.40
C SER A 45 -14.66 13.99 -39.87
N LEU A 46 -13.57 13.75 -39.14
CA LEU A 46 -13.26 12.46 -38.53
C LEU A 46 -14.35 12.06 -37.51
N PHE A 47 -14.78 12.98 -36.65
CA PHE A 47 -15.85 12.71 -35.68
C PHE A 47 -17.20 12.44 -36.36
N ARG A 48 -17.56 13.20 -37.39
CA ARG A 48 -18.77 12.93 -38.19
C ARG A 48 -18.72 11.56 -38.87
N TYR A 49 -17.56 11.18 -39.39
CA TYR A 49 -17.33 9.88 -40.01
C TYR A 49 -17.48 8.72 -39.00
N LEU A 50 -16.81 8.82 -37.86
CA LEU A 50 -16.87 7.82 -36.78
C LEU A 50 -18.28 7.72 -36.20
N GLY A 51 -18.95 8.86 -35.97
CA GLY A 51 -20.32 8.91 -35.47
C GLY A 51 -21.32 8.27 -36.44
N SER A 52 -21.19 8.53 -37.75
CA SER A 52 -22.02 7.90 -38.77
C SER A 52 -21.80 6.37 -38.83
N ARG A 53 -20.56 5.90 -38.68
CA ARG A 53 -20.24 4.47 -38.59
C ARG A 53 -20.81 3.82 -37.32
N LEU A 54 -20.71 4.50 -36.18
CA LEU A 54 -21.22 4.04 -34.88
C LEU A 54 -22.75 3.89 -34.91
N SER A 55 -23.46 4.88 -35.46
CA SER A 55 -24.93 4.91 -35.54
C SER A 55 -25.50 3.81 -36.44
N LYS A 56 -24.80 3.41 -37.51
CA LYS A 56 -25.26 2.37 -38.44
C LYS A 56 -25.21 0.94 -37.87
N ARG A 57 -24.29 0.66 -36.93
CA ARG A 57 -24.10 -0.69 -36.35
C ARG A 57 -23.73 -0.62 -34.86
N PRO A 58 -24.62 -0.13 -33.98
CA PRO A 58 -24.31 0.12 -32.57
C PRO A 58 -23.93 -1.15 -31.80
N TRP A 59 -24.58 -2.28 -32.13
CA TRP A 59 -24.36 -3.56 -31.44
C TRP A 59 -22.91 -4.05 -31.58
N LEU A 60 -22.30 -3.95 -32.77
CA LEU A 60 -20.91 -4.37 -32.97
C LEU A 60 -19.93 -3.61 -32.08
N PHE A 61 -20.12 -2.29 -31.92
CA PHE A 61 -19.26 -1.48 -31.07
C PHE A 61 -19.41 -1.85 -29.59
N ILE A 62 -20.64 -2.09 -29.12
CA ILE A 62 -20.90 -2.52 -27.74
C ILE A 62 -20.18 -3.86 -27.44
N PHE A 63 -20.28 -4.83 -28.34
CA PHE A 63 -19.59 -6.12 -28.17
C PHE A 63 -18.08 -5.95 -28.15
N VAL A 64 -17.51 -5.21 -29.10
CA VAL A 64 -16.06 -5.00 -29.19
C VAL A 64 -15.52 -4.29 -27.94
N THR A 65 -16.11 -3.19 -27.50
CA THR A 65 -15.62 -2.46 -26.32
C THR A 65 -15.79 -3.27 -25.03
N THR A 66 -16.88 -4.05 -24.93
CA THR A 66 -17.12 -4.93 -23.78
C THR A 66 -16.12 -6.08 -23.75
N SER A 67 -15.84 -6.72 -24.89
CA SER A 67 -14.84 -7.80 -24.99
C SER A 67 -13.43 -7.31 -24.65
N ILE A 68 -13.05 -6.12 -25.12
CA ILE A 68 -11.76 -5.51 -24.76
C ILE A 68 -11.70 -5.22 -23.26
N THR A 69 -12.76 -4.62 -22.71
CA THR A 69 -12.84 -4.32 -21.26
C THR A 69 -12.76 -5.62 -20.43
N LEU A 70 -13.44 -6.68 -20.84
CA LEU A 70 -13.41 -7.97 -20.17
C LEU A 70 -12.02 -8.62 -20.25
N ALA A 71 -11.36 -8.56 -21.42
CA ALA A 71 -10.02 -9.10 -21.62
C ALA A 71 -8.99 -8.38 -20.73
N MET A 72 -9.07 -7.05 -20.63
CA MET A 72 -8.20 -6.27 -19.74
C MET A 72 -8.55 -6.51 -18.26
N SER A 73 -9.82 -6.67 -17.92
CA SER A 73 -10.26 -6.95 -16.54
C SER A 73 -9.85 -8.34 -16.08
N ALA A 74 -9.76 -9.31 -17.00
CA ALA A 74 -9.28 -10.65 -16.69
C ALA A 74 -7.80 -10.67 -16.23
N ALA A 75 -7.01 -9.63 -16.52
CA ALA A 75 -5.64 -9.51 -16.04
C ALA A 75 -5.54 -9.10 -14.55
N ILE A 76 -6.61 -8.57 -13.95
CA ILE A 76 -6.65 -8.14 -12.55
C ILE A 76 -6.35 -9.29 -11.58
N PRO A 77 -7.03 -10.46 -11.64
CA PRO A 77 -6.71 -11.57 -10.74
C PRO A 77 -5.32 -12.19 -10.97
N LEU A 78 -4.69 -11.96 -12.13
CA LEU A 78 -3.32 -12.42 -12.40
C LEU A 78 -2.26 -11.46 -11.84
N THR A 79 -2.65 -10.24 -11.46
CA THR A 79 -1.73 -9.24 -10.93
C THR A 79 -1.44 -9.55 -9.46
N LYS A 80 -0.17 -9.85 -9.15
CA LYS A 80 0.27 -10.08 -7.77
C LYS A 80 0.21 -8.77 -6.99
N MET A 81 -0.59 -8.75 -5.93
CA MET A 81 -0.60 -7.64 -4.97
C MET A 81 0.66 -7.74 -4.10
N THR A 82 1.57 -6.77 -4.25
CA THR A 82 2.68 -6.55 -3.30
C THR A 82 2.25 -5.50 -2.28
N ASN A 83 2.53 -5.75 -1.01
CA ASN A 83 2.30 -4.79 0.07
C ASN A 83 3.63 -4.55 0.78
N ASP A 84 4.56 -3.92 0.05
CA ASP A 84 5.85 -3.52 0.59
C ASP A 84 5.79 -2.04 0.97
N ILE A 85 6.19 -1.72 2.19
CA ILE A 85 6.29 -0.33 2.67
C ILE A 85 7.34 0.47 1.89
N SER A 86 8.31 -0.22 1.26
CA SER A 86 9.37 0.44 0.51
C SER A 86 8.83 1.13 -0.77
N ASP A 87 7.65 0.73 -1.27
CA ASP A 87 7.01 1.30 -2.46
C ASP A 87 6.67 2.79 -2.33
N PHE A 88 6.61 3.33 -1.10
CA PHE A 88 6.43 4.77 -0.87
C PHE A 88 7.69 5.60 -1.15
N THR A 89 8.84 4.95 -1.37
CA THR A 89 10.11 5.61 -1.67
C THR A 89 10.43 5.48 -3.17
N PRO A 90 10.67 6.60 -3.90
CA PRO A 90 10.92 6.53 -5.33
C PRO A 90 12.22 5.78 -5.66
N TYR A 91 12.25 5.09 -6.80
CA TYR A 91 13.38 4.25 -7.22
C TYR A 91 14.71 4.99 -7.31
N ALA A 92 14.71 6.27 -7.65
CA ALA A 92 15.91 7.11 -7.76
C ALA A 92 16.25 7.88 -6.46
N ALA A 93 15.61 7.54 -5.32
CA ALA A 93 15.91 8.19 -4.05
C ALA A 93 17.33 7.86 -3.59
N ARG A 94 18.04 8.87 -3.08
CA ARG A 94 19.34 8.71 -2.41
C ARG A 94 19.30 7.67 -1.29
N ALA A 95 18.21 7.62 -0.53
CA ALA A 95 18.00 6.64 0.54
C ALA A 95 18.14 5.18 0.07
N ARG A 96 17.76 4.86 -1.18
CA ARG A 96 17.93 3.51 -1.74
C ARG A 96 19.39 3.15 -1.96
N SER A 97 20.19 4.11 -2.44
CA SER A 97 21.65 3.90 -2.60
C SER A 97 22.35 3.74 -1.25
N GLU A 98 21.91 4.48 -0.23
CA GLU A 98 22.45 4.36 1.14
C GLU A 98 22.05 3.02 1.76
N LEU A 99 20.81 2.55 1.54
CA LEU A 99 20.35 1.24 1.98
C LEU A 99 21.16 0.12 1.33
N GLN A 100 21.42 0.18 0.01
CA GLN A 100 22.24 -0.83 -0.67
C GLN A 100 23.66 -0.90 -0.10
N VAL A 101 24.25 0.26 0.19
CA VAL A 101 25.57 0.33 0.83
C VAL A 101 25.49 -0.28 2.24
N TYR A 102 24.49 0.08 3.03
CA TYR A 102 24.26 -0.49 4.36
C TYR A 102 24.12 -2.03 4.32
N GLU A 103 23.26 -2.56 3.44
CA GLU A 103 23.07 -4.01 3.25
C GLU A 103 24.38 -4.71 2.90
N SER A 104 25.18 -4.13 2.01
CA SER A 104 26.49 -4.66 1.63
C SER A 104 27.51 -4.65 2.77
N PHE A 105 27.49 -3.62 3.63
CA PHE A 105 28.38 -3.51 4.78
C PHE A 105 28.04 -4.50 5.89
N PHE A 106 26.75 -4.68 6.18
CA PHE A 106 26.29 -5.53 7.26
C PHE A 106 25.99 -6.97 6.82
N SER A 107 26.20 -7.30 5.54
CA SER A 107 25.86 -8.60 4.94
C SER A 107 24.42 -9.05 5.29
N ASN A 108 23.52 -8.07 5.38
CA ASN A 108 22.12 -8.26 5.70
C ASN A 108 21.30 -7.86 4.47
N GLU A 109 20.28 -8.66 4.14
CA GLU A 109 19.38 -8.36 3.03
C GLU A 109 18.10 -7.71 3.58
N GLY A 110 17.74 -6.56 3.02
CA GLY A 110 16.49 -5.86 3.32
C GLY A 110 16.57 -4.87 4.48
N GLU A 111 15.43 -4.25 4.73
CA GLU A 111 15.27 -3.24 5.78
C GLU A 111 15.30 -3.89 7.17
N PRO A 112 16.03 -3.30 8.14
CA PRO A 112 16.10 -3.84 9.49
C PRO A 112 14.75 -3.75 10.19
N ILE A 113 14.26 -4.87 10.72
CA ILE A 113 13.03 -4.92 11.51
C ILE A 113 13.37 -4.59 12.96
N VAL A 114 12.79 -3.51 13.49
CA VAL A 114 13.00 -3.06 14.87
C VAL A 114 11.70 -3.17 15.67
N VAL A 115 11.78 -3.75 16.87
CA VAL A 115 10.65 -3.87 17.80
C VAL A 115 10.88 -2.94 18.98
N PHE A 116 9.91 -2.07 19.26
CA PHE A 116 9.96 -1.15 20.39
C PHE A 116 8.93 -1.55 21.46
N ILE A 117 9.38 -1.63 22.71
CA ILE A 117 8.52 -1.81 23.88
C ILE A 117 8.59 -0.52 24.70
N LEU A 118 7.50 0.22 24.72
CA LEU A 118 7.40 1.44 25.50
C LEU A 118 6.75 1.13 26.84
N LEU A 119 7.47 1.39 27.93
CA LEU A 119 7.00 1.19 29.28
C LEU A 119 6.65 2.54 29.90
N THR A 120 5.46 2.62 30.50
CA THR A 120 4.99 3.81 31.21
C THR A 120 4.34 3.44 32.53
N ARG A 121 4.34 4.38 33.47
CA ARG A 121 3.73 4.18 34.78
C ARG A 121 2.22 4.40 34.66
N LYS A 122 1.43 3.50 35.24
CA LYS A 122 -0.05 3.59 35.26
C LYS A 122 -0.56 4.94 35.78
N ASP A 123 0.10 5.50 36.79
CA ASP A 123 -0.33 6.73 37.46
C ASP A 123 0.26 8.00 36.82
N GLY A 124 0.84 7.93 35.62
CA GLY A 124 1.28 9.08 34.82
C GLY A 124 2.46 9.90 35.36
N GLY A 125 3.11 9.49 36.45
CA GLY A 125 4.33 10.14 36.94
C GLY A 125 5.61 9.39 36.57
N SER A 126 6.70 9.74 37.24
CA SER A 126 8.06 9.32 36.86
C SER A 126 8.29 7.80 36.91
N MET A 127 9.02 7.29 35.90
CA MET A 127 9.53 5.92 35.79
C MET A 127 10.86 5.72 36.53
N PHE A 128 11.48 6.78 37.06
CA PHE A 128 12.79 6.73 37.73
C PHE A 128 12.75 6.18 39.17
N GLY A 129 11.68 5.51 39.58
CA GLY A 129 11.63 4.86 40.90
C GLY A 129 12.31 3.49 40.88
N THR A 130 12.87 3.07 42.02
CA THR A 130 13.54 1.76 42.17
C THR A 130 12.64 0.60 41.77
N ARG A 131 11.36 0.64 42.17
CA ARG A 131 10.36 -0.38 41.82
C ARG A 131 10.11 -0.42 40.30
N GLN A 132 9.91 0.74 39.67
CA GLN A 132 9.62 0.84 38.24
C GLN A 132 10.80 0.37 37.39
N LEU A 133 12.03 0.72 37.80
CA LEU A 133 13.25 0.26 37.15
C LEU A 133 13.44 -1.25 37.29
N ASN A 134 13.21 -1.83 38.48
CA ASN A 134 13.29 -3.28 38.67
C ASN A 134 12.28 -4.04 37.77
N GLU A 135 11.05 -3.57 37.69
CA GLU A 135 10.04 -4.15 36.78
C GLU A 135 10.44 -3.98 35.30
N THR A 136 11.05 -2.85 34.94
CA THR A 136 11.57 -2.62 33.59
C THR A 136 12.65 -3.63 33.22
N ILE A 137 13.59 -3.91 34.13
CA ILE A 137 14.63 -4.92 33.91
C ILE A 137 14.02 -6.32 33.79
N ARG A 138 13.04 -6.68 34.63
CA ARG A 138 12.33 -7.96 34.53
C ARG A 138 11.65 -8.15 33.17
N VAL A 139 10.98 -7.12 32.66
CA VAL A 139 10.36 -7.17 31.33
C VAL A 139 11.43 -7.31 30.24
N LEU A 140 12.53 -6.55 30.34
CA LEU A 140 13.64 -6.64 29.39
C LEU A 140 14.23 -8.05 29.34
N ASP A 141 14.47 -8.67 30.50
CA ASP A 141 14.95 -10.04 30.61
C ASP A 141 13.96 -11.04 30.01
N GLY A 142 12.69 -10.98 30.43
CA GLY A 142 11.65 -11.90 29.95
C GLY A 142 11.46 -11.86 28.44
N VAL A 143 11.41 -10.66 27.84
CA VAL A 143 11.27 -10.51 26.38
C VAL A 143 12.48 -11.07 25.63
N THR A 144 13.66 -10.94 26.21
CA THR A 144 14.93 -11.28 25.56
C THR A 144 15.20 -12.79 25.60
N SER A 145 14.92 -13.45 26.72
CA SER A 145 15.27 -14.87 26.94
C SER A 145 14.09 -15.83 27.04
N GLU A 146 12.89 -15.37 27.39
CA GLU A 146 11.76 -16.27 27.71
C GLU A 146 10.72 -16.35 26.59
N ILE A 147 10.74 -15.40 25.64
CA ILE A 147 9.86 -15.42 24.47
C ILE A 147 10.50 -16.21 23.33
N TYR A 148 9.78 -17.22 22.86
CA TYR A 148 10.17 -18.05 21.73
C TYR A 148 9.38 -17.67 20.47
N PHE A 149 10.11 -17.37 19.40
CA PHE A 149 9.54 -17.14 18.08
C PHE A 149 9.64 -18.43 17.28
N HIS A 150 8.50 -18.92 16.83
CA HIS A 150 8.43 -20.14 16.03
C HIS A 150 8.54 -19.80 14.54
N ASN A 151 9.59 -20.30 13.89
CA ASN A 151 9.76 -20.17 12.45
C ASN A 151 9.19 -21.41 11.75
N SER A 152 8.04 -21.26 11.09
CA SER A 152 7.36 -22.36 10.39
C SER A 152 8.15 -22.90 9.19
N ALA A 153 9.00 -22.08 8.55
CA ALA A 153 9.78 -22.50 7.39
C ALA A 153 10.97 -23.40 7.75
N ARG A 154 11.61 -23.16 8.91
CA ARG A 154 12.72 -23.98 9.42
C ARG A 154 12.30 -24.98 10.50
N ASN A 155 11.06 -24.90 10.97
CA ASN A 155 10.50 -25.66 12.08
C ASN A 155 11.36 -25.57 13.37
N VAL A 156 11.92 -24.39 13.63
CA VAL A 156 12.76 -24.11 14.81
C VAL A 156 12.12 -22.98 15.61
N SER A 157 12.14 -23.15 16.92
CA SER A 157 11.76 -22.10 17.88
C SER A 157 13.03 -21.49 18.47
N SER A 158 13.17 -20.17 18.35
CA SER A 158 14.36 -19.45 18.80
C SER A 158 13.99 -18.25 19.67
N THR A 159 14.84 -17.91 20.62
CA THR A 159 14.67 -16.70 21.44
C THR A 159 15.12 -15.45 20.68
N PHE A 160 14.80 -14.27 21.20
CA PHE A 160 15.25 -13.00 20.60
C PHE A 160 16.78 -12.95 20.46
N LEU A 161 17.53 -13.40 21.49
CA LEU A 161 19.00 -13.42 21.45
C LEU A 161 19.58 -14.32 20.35
N GLN A 162 18.86 -15.37 19.96
CA GLN A 162 19.30 -16.29 18.91
C GLN A 162 18.93 -15.78 17.51
N LEU A 163 17.86 -14.99 17.39
CA LEU A 163 17.42 -14.41 16.13
C LEU A 163 18.10 -13.09 15.80
N CYS A 164 18.46 -12.32 16.82
CA CYS A 164 19.07 -11.02 16.65
C CYS A 164 20.47 -11.14 16.04
N THR A 165 20.71 -10.38 14.96
CA THR A 165 21.99 -10.36 14.23
C THR A 165 22.82 -9.11 14.54
N SER A 166 22.19 -8.02 14.96
CA SER A 166 22.85 -6.73 15.19
C SER A 166 22.23 -5.99 16.37
N PHE A 167 23.07 -5.36 17.18
CA PHE A 167 22.66 -4.53 18.33
C PHE A 167 21.78 -5.26 19.37
N CYS A 168 22.02 -6.55 19.61
CA CYS A 168 21.21 -7.35 20.55
C CYS A 168 21.30 -6.88 22.01
N THR A 169 22.36 -6.17 22.35
CA THR A 169 22.61 -5.58 23.67
C THR A 169 22.37 -4.08 23.71
N ILE A 170 21.59 -3.53 22.77
CA ILE A 170 21.33 -2.07 22.69
C ILE A 170 20.75 -1.49 23.99
N ASN A 171 20.02 -2.31 24.75
CA ASN A 171 19.39 -1.91 26.01
C ASN A 171 20.30 -2.06 27.23
N GLU A 172 21.57 -2.44 27.06
CA GLU A 172 22.48 -2.59 28.19
C GLU A 172 22.69 -1.31 29.04
N PRO A 173 22.71 -0.10 28.46
CA PRO A 173 22.76 1.13 29.27
C PRO A 173 21.63 1.25 30.30
N VAL A 174 20.46 0.64 30.05
CA VAL A 174 19.33 0.63 30.99
C VAL A 174 19.66 -0.21 32.23
N ARG A 175 20.36 -1.34 32.07
CA ARG A 175 20.81 -2.16 33.20
C ARG A 175 21.87 -1.44 34.01
N GLN A 176 22.83 -0.81 33.34
CA GLN A 176 23.88 -0.02 33.99
C GLN A 176 23.28 1.13 34.80
N PHE A 177 22.25 1.80 34.27
CA PHE A 177 21.52 2.82 35.00
C PHE A 177 20.82 2.26 36.24
N TYR A 178 20.13 1.12 36.14
CA TYR A 178 19.49 0.47 37.28
C TYR A 178 20.49 0.12 38.40
N VAL A 179 21.61 -0.52 38.05
CA VAL A 179 22.65 -0.91 39.02
C VAL A 179 23.26 0.32 39.69
N SER A 180 23.54 1.37 38.93
CA SER A 180 24.10 2.62 39.45
C SER A 180 23.11 3.35 40.36
N PHE A 181 21.84 3.44 39.93
CA PHE A 181 20.78 4.07 40.71
C PHE A 181 20.53 3.33 42.02
N PHE A 182 20.50 2.00 41.99
CA PHE A 182 20.34 1.18 43.20
C PHE A 182 21.48 1.41 44.20
N ARG A 183 22.73 1.54 43.72
CA ARG A 183 23.89 1.85 44.58
C ARG A 183 23.87 3.25 45.21
N ILE A 184 23.18 4.23 44.60
CA ILE A 184 23.11 5.60 45.13
C ILE A 184 21.99 5.72 46.19
N VAL A 185 20.92 4.94 46.03
CA VAL A 185 19.69 5.04 46.84
C VAL A 185 19.65 4.03 47.99
N SER A 186 20.49 2.98 47.97
CA SER A 186 20.64 1.98 49.04
C SER A 186 21.69 2.37 50.06
#